data_AF-C6RD54-F1
#
_entry.id   AF-C6RD54-F1
#
_cell.length_a   1.000
_cell.length_b   1.000
_cell.length_c   1.000
_cell.angle_alpha   90.00
_cell.angle_beta   90.00
_cell.angle_gamma   90.00
#
_symmetry.space_group_name_H-M   'P 1'
#
loop_
_entity.id
_entity.type
_entity.pdbx_description
1 polymer ?
#
loop_
_entity_poly.entity_id
_entity_poly.type
_entity_poly.pdbx_seq_one_letter_code
_entity_poly.pdbx_strand_id
1 'polypeptide(L)' 'MVGNNVSHAKNRTKRRFLPNLRTIRVTLEDGTTRKIKVAASTLRTMRKQSR' A
#
# COMPACT_ATOMS: atom_id res chain seq x y z
N MET A 1 2.96 -2.81 -9.64
CA MET A 1 3.58 -4.06 -10.12
C MET A 1 2.63 -4.71 -11.14
N VAL A 2 3.16 -5.19 -12.27
CA VAL A 2 2.36 -5.85 -13.33
C VAL A 2 2.67 -7.35 -13.31
N GLY A 3 1.66 -8.20 -13.48
CA GLY A 3 1.87 -9.63 -13.68
C GLY A 3 0.70 -10.30 -14.37
N ASN A 4 0.50 -11.60 -14.14
CA ASN A 4 -0.53 -12.39 -14.81
C ASN A 4 -1.40 -13.14 -13.79
N ASN A 5 -2.68 -13.36 -14.12
CA ASN A 5 -3.45 -14.47 -13.57
C ASN A 5 -3.07 -15.73 -14.33
N VAL A 6 -2.88 -16.83 -13.62
CA VAL A 6 -2.51 -18.13 -14.19
C VAL A 6 -3.58 -19.13 -13.81
N SER A 7 -4.21 -19.77 -14.80
CA SER A 7 -5.17 -20.85 -14.54
C SER A 7 -4.46 -22.16 -14.20
N HIS A 8 -5.22 -23.18 -13.77
CA HIS A 8 -4.70 -24.52 -13.54
C HIS A 8 -4.07 -25.14 -14.80
N ALA A 9 -4.55 -24.76 -15.99
CA ALA A 9 -4.00 -25.12 -17.29
C ALA A 9 -2.82 -24.24 -17.74
N LYS A 10 -2.32 -23.35 -16.87
CA LYS A 10 -1.24 -22.38 -17.12
C LYS A 10 -1.55 -21.28 -18.16
N ASN A 11 -2.83 -21.00 -18.44
CA ASN A 11 -3.21 -19.86 -19.29
C ASN A 11 -2.95 -18.54 -18.55
N ARG A 12 -2.25 -17.60 -19.21
CA ARG A 12 -1.79 -16.33 -18.60
C ARG A 12 -2.62 -15.14 -19.11
N THR A 13 -3.30 -14.43 -18.22
CA THR A 13 -3.98 -13.15 -18.55
C THR A 13 -3.35 -11.99 -17.78
N LYS A 14 -3.14 -10.83 -18.42
CA LYS A 14 -2.48 -9.67 -17.80
C LYS A 14 -3.32 -9.14 -16.64
N ARG A 15 -2.69 -8.87 -15.49
CA ARG A 15 -3.31 -8.22 -14.32
C ARG A 15 -2.38 -7.20 -13.70
N ARG A 16 -2.94 -6.09 -13.22
CA ARG A 16 -2.25 -5.11 -12.39
C ARG A 16 -2.40 -5.46 -10.91
N PHE A 17 -1.28 -5.54 -10.19
CA PHE A 17 -1.29 -5.65 -8.73
C PHE A 17 -1.27 -4.24 -8.13
N LEU A 18 -2.40 -3.83 -7.56
CA LEU A 18 -2.52 -2.56 -6.86
C LEU A 18 -2.06 -2.72 -5.41
N PRO A 19 -1.35 -1.71 -4.85
CA PRO A 19 -1.06 -1.70 -3.42
C PRO A 19 -2.36 -1.57 -2.62
N ASN A 20 -2.41 -2.23 -1.47
CA ASN A 20 -3.51 -2.07 -0.51
C ASN A 20 -3.36 -0.70 0.19
N LEU A 21 -3.97 0.33 -0.40
CA LEU A 21 -3.93 1.71 0.09
C LEU A 21 -5.01 1.95 1.15
N ARG A 22 -4.62 2.58 2.25
CA ARG A 22 -5.51 3.04 3.31
C ARG A 22 -5.31 4.54 3.55
N THR A 23 -6.40 5.25 3.83
CA THR A 23 -6.33 6.67 4.17
C THR A 23 -6.05 6.83 5.65
N ILE A 24 -4.96 7.50 6.01
CA ILE A 24 -4.58 7.78 7.40
C ILE A 24 -4.38 9.29 7.61
N ARG A 25 -4.51 9.76 8.85
CA ARG A 25 -4.13 11.12 9.25
C ARG A 25 -2.70 11.09 9.79
N VAL A 26 -1.83 11.95 9.26
CA VAL A 26 -0.46 12.14 9.75
C VAL A 26 -0.34 13.55 10.30
N THR A 27 0.23 13.66 11.50
CA THR A 27 0.67 14.91 12.12
C THR A 27 2.05 15.26 11.56
N LEU A 28 2.16 16.44 10.95
CA LEU A 28 3.44 17.00 10.50
C LEU A 28 4.13 17.71 11.67
N GLU A 29 5.42 17.96 11.53
CA GLU A 29 6.23 18.67 12.55
C GLU A 29 5.67 20.06 12.86
N ASP A 30 5.06 20.71 11.87
CA ASP A 30 4.39 22.01 12.00
C ASP A 30 3.02 21.95 12.74
N GLY A 31 2.67 20.81 13.35
CA GLY A 31 1.42 20.61 14.10
C GLY A 31 0.17 20.41 13.24
N THR A 32 0.28 20.52 11.92
CA THR A 32 -0.86 20.33 11.01
C THR A 32 -1.14 18.85 10.76
N THR A 33 -2.42 18.50 10.55
CA THR A 33 -2.82 17.13 10.20
C THR A 33 -3.24 17.03 8.74
N ARG A 34 -2.60 16.11 7.99
CA ARG A 34 -2.97 15.82 6.60
C ARG A 34 -3.49 14.41 6.43
N LYS A 35 -4.48 14.25 5.57
CA LYS A 35 -4.99 12.93 5.13
C LYS A 35 -4.16 12.46 3.94
N ILE A 36 -3.48 11.34 4.08
CA ILE A 36 -2.67 10.75 3.00
C ILE A 36 -3.07 9.29 2.78
N LYS A 37 -2.98 8.83 1.52
CA LYS A 37 -3.16 7.42 1.16
C LYS A 37 -1.82 6.72 1.29
N VAL A 38 -1.74 5.74 2.17
CA VAL A 38 -0.51 5.01 2.48
C VAL A 38 -0.74 3.53 2.26
N ALA A 39 0.23 2.84 1.66
CA ALA A 39 0.17 1.39 1.52
C ALA A 39 0.31 0.72 2.89
N ALA A 40 -0.44 -0.36 3.12
CA ALA A 40 -0.44 -1.08 4.41
C ALA A 40 0.96 -1.55 4.86
N SER A 41 1.85 -1.89 3.93
CA SER A 41 3.26 -2.24 4.21
C SER A 41 4.04 -1.09 4.85
N THR A 42 3.85 0.13 4.33
CA THR A 42 4.44 1.36 4.87
C THR A 42 3.91 1.66 6.26
N LEU A 43 2.61 1.46 6.51
CA LEU A 43 2.00 1.67 7.83
C LEU A 43 2.65 0.77 8.90
N ARG A 44 2.92 -0.49 8.57
CA ARG A 44 3.65 -1.42 9.46
C ARG A 44 5.05 -0.91 9.80
N THR A 45 5.73 -0.30 8.83
CA THR A 45 7.09 0.24 8.98
C THR A 45 7.09 1.49 9.85
N MET A 46 6.16 2.42 9.62
CA MET A 46 5.99 3.63 10.44
C MET A 46 5.76 3.28 11.92
N ARG A 47 4.89 2.29 12.20
CA ARG A 47 4.65 1.82 13.58
C ARG A 47 5.90 1.21 14.22
N LYS A 48 6.80 0.60 13.44
CA LYS A 48 8.06 0.04 13.94
C LYS A 48 9.07 1.15 14.28
N GLN A 49 9.16 2.20 13.46
CA GLN A 49 10.11 3.31 13.64
C GLN A 49 9.70 4.30 14.74
N SER A 50 8.41 4.38 15.06
CA SER A 50 7.89 5.21 16.16
C SER A 50 8.16 4.61 17.56
N ARG A 51 8.74 3.41 17.63
CA ARG A 51 9.11 2.72 18.86
C ARG A 51 10.59 2.91 19.11
#